data_AF-F3C251-F1
#
_entry.id   AF-F3C251-F1
#
_cell.length_a   1.000
_cell.length_b   1.000
_cell.length_c   1.000
_cell.angle_alpha   90.00
_cell.angle_beta   90.00
_cell.angle_gamma   90.00
#
_symmetry.space_group_name_H-M   'P 1'
#
loop_
_entity.id
_entity.type
_entity.pdbx_description
1 polymer ?
#
loop_
_entity_poly.entity_id
_entity_poly.type
_entity_poly.pdbx_seq_one_letter_code
_entity_poly.pdbx_strand_id
1 'polypeptide(L)' 'KVLNSAAGFLRMQLAREMKLRSVPQLHFHYDESVVRGAHLSALIERAVAQDGQHQEGSASPDAKPESTEE' A
#
# COMPACT_ATOMS: atom_id res chain seq x y z
N LYS A 1 25.40 1.45 4.55
CA LYS A 1 26.56 1.66 5.45
C LYS A 1 26.49 2.96 6.24
N VAL A 2 25.90 4.04 5.71
CA VAL A 2 25.74 5.34 6.41
C VAL A 2 25.02 5.24 7.76
N LEU A 3 23.94 4.45 7.86
CA LEU A 3 23.17 4.30 9.11
C LEU A 3 24.01 3.72 10.26
N ASN A 4 24.86 2.73 9.96
CA ASN A 4 25.78 2.17 10.96
C ASN A 4 26.82 3.21 11.39
N SER A 5 27.35 4.01 10.47
CA SER A 5 28.28 5.11 10.79
C SER A 5 27.62 6.20 11.64
N ALA A 6 26.33 6.47 11.44
CA ALA A 6 25.56 7.44 12.20
C ALA A 6 24.95 6.88 13.51
N ALA A 7 25.12 5.59 13.80
CA ALA A 7 24.42 4.92 14.90
C ALA A 7 24.68 5.56 16.28
N GLY A 8 25.89 6.06 16.53
CA GLY A 8 26.22 6.77 17.79
C GLY A 8 25.41 8.06 17.97
N PHE A 9 25.33 8.87 16.92
CA PHE A 9 24.53 10.10 16.90
C PHE A 9 23.04 9.80 17.11
N LEU A 10 22.50 8.79 16.41
CA LEU A 10 21.11 8.38 16.55
C LEU A 10 20.79 7.86 17.95
N ARG A 11 21.71 7.11 18.58
CA ARG A 11 21.56 6.65 19.97
C ARG A 11 21.52 7.82 20.95
N MET A 12 22.35 8.85 20.76
CA MET A 12 22.33 10.05 21.59
C MET A 12 20.98 10.78 21.48
N GLN A 13 20.46 10.97 20.26
CA GLN A 13 19.17 11.63 20.07
C GLN A 13 18.03 10.82 20.68
N LEU A 14 18.02 9.50 20.48
CA LEU A 14 17.01 8.63 21.06
C LEU A 14 17.04 8.65 22.60
N ALA A 15 18.23 8.68 23.20
CA ALA A 15 18.38 8.79 24.65
C ALA A 15 17.77 10.08 25.19
N ARG A 16 17.96 11.20 24.47
CA ARG A 16 17.42 12.52 24.85
C ARG A 16 15.90 12.57 24.72
N GLU A 17 15.36 12.15 23.57
CA GLU A 17 13.93 12.22 23.28
C GLU A 17 13.12 11.26 24.18
N MET A 18 13.62 10.04 24.38
CA MET A 18 12.94 9.04 25.22
C MET A 18 13.35 9.09 26.71
N LYS A 19 14.24 10.02 27.11
CA LYS A 19 14.79 10.15 28.47
C LYS A 19 15.38 8.84 29.00
N LEU A 20 16.10 8.10 28.15
CA LEU A 20 16.73 6.83 28.50
C LEU A 20 18.15 7.05 29.03
N ARG A 21 18.51 6.33 30.09
CA ARG A 21 19.89 6.31 30.61
C ARG A 21 20.86 5.64 29.62
N SER A 22 20.42 4.58 28.96
CA SER A 22 21.22 3.84 27.98
C SER A 22 20.31 3.36 26.86
N VAL A 23 20.75 3.56 25.63
CA VAL A 23 20.08 3.06 24.43
C VAL A 23 20.84 1.83 23.95
N PRO A 24 20.19 0.70 23.65
CA PRO A 24 20.84 -0.49 23.10
C PRO A 24 21.52 -0.27 21.74
N GLN A 25 22.19 -1.30 21.22
CA GLN A 25 22.73 -1.27 19.87
C GLN A 25 21.59 -1.17 18.85
N LEU A 26 21.75 -0.29 17.85
CA LEU A 26 20.80 -0.13 16.76
C LEU A 26 21.12 -1.13 15.66
N HIS A 27 20.10 -1.86 15.21
CA HIS A 27 20.15 -2.70 14.03
C HIS A 27 19.26 -2.10 12.96
N PHE A 28 19.82 -1.94 11.75
CA PHE A 28 19.11 -1.35 10.62
C PHE A 28 18.77 -2.45 9.63
N HIS A 29 17.48 -2.70 9.46
CA HIS A 29 16.94 -3.64 8.50
C HIS A 29 16.17 -2.86 7.44
N TYR A 30 16.40 -3.21 6.18
CA TYR A 30 15.59 -2.67 5.09
C TYR A 30 14.24 -3.36 5.09
N ASP A 31 13.16 -2.58 5.12
CA ASP A 31 11.81 -3.12 5.06
C ASP A 31 11.33 -3.22 3.61
N GLU A 32 11.33 -4.45 3.10
CA GLU A 32 10.84 -4.76 1.76
C GLU A 32 9.31 -4.75 1.65
N SER A 33 8.59 -4.77 2.79
CA SER A 33 7.13 -4.87 2.79
C SER A 33 6.47 -3.66 2.12
N VAL A 34 7.08 -2.47 2.22
CA VAL A 34 6.58 -1.24 1.58
C VAL A 34 6.53 -1.38 0.06
N VAL A 35 7.61 -1.87 -0.56
CA VAL A 35 7.67 -2.08 -2.01
C VAL A 35 6.70 -3.17 -2.43
N ARG A 36 6.65 -4.29 -1.68
CA ARG A 36 5.68 -5.36 -1.94
C ARG A 36 4.24 -4.88 -1.85
N GLY A 37 3.92 -4.07 -0.85
CA GLY A 37 2.60 -3.50 -0.65
C GLY A 37 2.18 -2.63 -1.83
N ALA A 38 3.05 -1.72 -2.28
CA ALA A 38 2.79 -0.89 -3.45
C ALA A 38 2.56 -1.72 -4.72
N HIS A 39 3.37 -2.76 -4.94
CA HIS A 39 3.19 -3.67 -6.07
C HIS A 39 1.85 -4.42 -6.00
N LEU A 40 1.49 -4.95 -4.82
CA LEU A 40 0.22 -5.64 -4.63
C LEU A 40 -0.98 -4.71 -4.85
N SER A 41 -0.94 -3.48 -4.32
CA SER A 41 -1.98 -2.47 -4.55
C SER A 41 -2.17 -2.20 -6.05
N ALA A 42 -1.07 -2.04 -6.80
CA ALA A 42 -1.13 -1.84 -8.25
C ALA A 42 -1.74 -3.05 -8.99
N LEU A 43 -1.47 -4.27 -8.52
CA LEU A 43 -2.09 -5.48 -9.08
C LEU A 43 -3.60 -5.53 -8.79
N ILE A 44 -4.03 -5.14 -7.59
CA ILE A 44 -5.45 -5.07 -7.21
C ILE A 44 -6.17 -4.03 -8.07
N GLU A 45 -5.61 -2.82 -8.18
CA GLU A 45 -6.18 -1.75 -9.01
C GLU A 45 -6.32 -2.19 -10.47
N ARG A 46 -5.31 -2.86 -11.02
CA ARG A 46 -5.36 -3.42 -12.37
C ARG A 46 -6.48 -4.45 -12.52
N ALA A 47 -6.60 -5.38 -11.57
CA ALA A 47 -7.63 -6.40 -11.62
C ALA A 47 -9.04 -5.79 -11.57
N VAL A 48 -9.28 -4.85 -10.65
CA VAL A 48 -10.57 -4.13 -10.53
C VAL A 48 -10.89 -3.35 -11.81
N ALA A 49 -9.91 -2.67 -12.40
CA ALA A 49 -10.11 -1.96 -13.67
C ALA A 49 -10.48 -2.91 -14.81
N GLN A 50 -9.85 -4.09 -14.88
CA GLN A 50 -10.17 -5.11 -15.89
C GLN A 50 -11.57 -5.69 -15.69
N ASP A 51 -12.00 -5.93 -14.44
CA ASP A 51 -13.33 -6.45 -14.14
C ASP A 51 -14.43 -5.42 -14.47
N GLY A 52 -14.21 -4.14 -14.17
CA GLY A 52 -15.14 -3.06 -14.52
C GLY A 52 -15.36 -2.94 -16.04
N GLN A 53 -14.30 -3.10 -16.83
CA GLN A 53 -14.38 -3.11 -18.30
C GLN A 53 -15.15 -4.32 -18.83
N HIS A 54 -15.06 -5.48 -18.17
CA HIS A 54 -15.87 -6.65 -18.53
C HIS A 54 -17.35 -6.49 -18.18
N GLN A 55 -17.67 -5.76 -17.10
CA GLN A 55 -19.05 -5.61 -16.65
C GLN A 55 -19.87 -4.66 -17.56
N GLU A 56 -19.24 -3.61 -18.11
CA GLU A 56 -19.88 -2.72 -19.10
C GLU A 56 -20.21 -3.44 -20.43
N GLY A 57 -19.51 -4.53 -20.77
CA GLY A 57 -19.79 -5.36 -21.95
C GLY A 57 -20.94 -6.37 -21.77
N SER A 58 -21.45 -6.55 -20.55
CA SER A 58 -22.53 -7.51 -20.23
C SER A 58 -23.90 -6.86 -19.96
N ALA A 59 -24.02 -5.53 -20.13
CA ALA A 59 -25.32 -4.87 -20.13
C ALA A 59 -26.06 -5.19 -21.45
N SER A 60 -26.76 -6.32 -21.47
CA SER A 60 -27.69 -6.68 -22.54
C SER A 60 -28.72 -5.55 -22.75
N PRO A 61 -28.84 -4.97 -23.97
CA PRO A 61 -29.90 -4.04 -24.30
C PRO A 61 -31.16 -4.83 -24.66
N ASP A 62 -31.78 -5.49 -23.69
CA ASP A 62 -33.06 -6.18 -23.89
C ASP A 62 -34.06 -5.76 -22.82
N ALA A 63 -34.45 -4.50 -22.90
CA ALA A 63 -35.70 -4.00 -22.36
C ALA A 63 -36.33 -3.10 -23.44
N LYS A 64 -36.89 -3.72 -24.48
CA LYS A 64 -37.84 -3.02 -25.35
C LYS A 64 -39.17 -2.83 -24.59
N PRO A 65 -39.84 -1.69 -24.77
CA PRO A 65 -41.02 -1.32 -24.01
C PRO A 65 -42.21 -2.14 -24.52
N GLU A 66 -42.87 -2.87 -23.61
CA GLU A 66 -44.17 -3.45 -23.92
C GLU A 66 -45.23 -2.36 -23.75
N SER A 67 -45.42 -1.60 -24.83
CA SER A 67 -46.70 -0.96 -25.11
C SER A 67 -47.65 -2.04 -25.61
N THR A 68 -48.68 -2.37 -24.83
CA THR A 68 -49.90 -2.98 -25.35
C THR A 68 -51.09 -2.24 -24.73
N GLU A 69 -51.80 -1.55 -25.61
CA GLU A 69 -53.11 -0.96 -25.42
C GLU A 69 -54.15 -2.06 -25.17
N GLU A 70 -54.99 -1.92 -24.15
CA GLU A 70 -56.47 -2.03 -24.15
C GLU A 70 -57.03 -1.90 -22.73
#